data_AF-A0A9E6JSF8-F1
#
_entry.id   AF-A0A9E6JSF8-F1
#
_cell.length_a   1.000
_cell.length_b   1.000
_cell.length_c   1.000
_cell.angle_alpha   90.00
_cell.angle_beta   90.00
_cell.angle_gamma   90.00
#
_symmetry.space_group_name_H-M   'P 1'
#
loop_
_entity.id
_entity.type
_entity.pdbx_description
1 polymer ?
#
loop_
_entity_poly.entity_id
_entity_poly.type
_entity_poly.pdbx_seq_one_letter_code
_entity_poly.pdbx_strand_id
1 'polypeptide(L)'
;MDPRSALSLVQGTPPASLSRKLEVLGQARAGHLDGASFFANWDVLREAPLVNGFPITINLLAVVITVLVTYLVYLGIKESARANAVMVVVKVAILMAVVGIGFAFVHPENWHPFAPHGFKGIQAGAAIIFFAFIGFDAVSTTAEECRDPGRSLPRGILFSLGICTVIYALVALVVTGMLKYTQLAGKADPLAYIFTQNHMAGVAGVISFGAVIATTAALLVYQVGQPRIFMAMSRDGLLGPWFGKLSAKHRTPSNATFLTGVLVAVPAALLNIDEVVELTNIGTLFAFSVVCGAVMILRLR
;
A
#
# COMPACT_ATOMS: atom_id res chain seq x y z
N MET A 1 -9.39 -5.14 10.02
CA MET A 1 -8.51 -6.28 9.67
C MET A 1 -8.86 -6.69 8.25
N ASP A 2 -7.86 -7.04 7.42
CA ASP A 2 -8.06 -7.32 6.00
C ASP A 2 -8.93 -8.59 5.79
N PRO A 3 -10.06 -8.49 5.08
CA PRO A 3 -10.99 -9.57 4.80
C PRO A 3 -10.46 -10.84 4.15
N ARG A 4 -9.40 -10.74 3.35
CA ARG A 4 -8.85 -11.90 2.63
C ARG A 4 -7.52 -12.36 3.19
N SER A 5 -6.91 -11.56 4.07
CA SER A 5 -6.01 -12.10 5.10
C SER A 5 -6.74 -13.06 6.04
N ALA A 6 -8.08 -13.11 6.04
CA ALA A 6 -8.85 -14.04 6.86
C ALA A 6 -8.48 -15.51 6.56
N LEU A 7 -8.38 -15.88 5.27
CA LEU A 7 -7.92 -17.20 4.79
C LEU A 7 -6.38 -17.32 4.70
N SER A 8 -5.63 -16.42 5.33
CA SER A 8 -4.19 -16.59 5.49
C SER A 8 -3.95 -17.83 6.34
N LEU A 9 -3.11 -18.71 5.82
CA LEU A 9 -2.80 -19.93 6.54
C LEU A 9 -1.72 -19.63 7.59
N VAL A 10 -1.73 -20.38 8.69
CA VAL A 10 -0.69 -20.28 9.71
C VAL A 10 0.68 -20.59 9.11
N GLN A 11 1.73 -19.83 9.48
CA GLN A 11 3.09 -20.07 8.99
C GLN A 11 3.50 -21.54 9.14
N GLY A 12 3.98 -22.14 8.04
CA GLY A 12 4.40 -23.55 8.00
C GLY A 12 3.39 -24.48 7.32
N THR A 13 2.16 -24.03 7.04
CA THR A 13 1.25 -24.77 6.17
C THR A 13 1.61 -24.55 4.69
N PRO A 14 1.56 -25.60 3.86
CA PRO A 14 1.84 -25.48 2.44
C PRO A 14 0.82 -24.56 1.75
N PRO A 15 1.25 -23.75 0.76
CA PRO A 15 0.34 -22.90 0.02
C PRO A 15 -0.77 -23.75 -0.62
N ALA A 16 -2.01 -23.48 -0.24
CA ALA A 16 -3.18 -24.20 -0.72
C ALA A 16 -3.95 -23.37 -1.75
N SER A 17 -4.49 -24.04 -2.77
CA SER A 17 -5.42 -23.42 -3.72
C SER A 17 -6.65 -22.88 -3.00
N LEU A 18 -7.29 -21.86 -3.57
CA LEU A 18 -8.50 -21.26 -3.02
C LEU A 18 -9.59 -22.31 -2.73
N SER A 19 -9.79 -23.26 -3.64
CA SER A 19 -10.71 -24.39 -3.47
C SER A 19 -10.43 -25.20 -2.21
N ARG A 20 -9.16 -25.52 -1.95
CA ARG A 20 -8.74 -26.30 -0.79
C ARG A 20 -8.85 -25.49 0.51
N LYS A 21 -8.60 -24.18 0.47
CA LYS A 21 -8.83 -23.30 1.62
C LYS A 21 -10.32 -23.23 2.00
N LEU A 22 -11.21 -23.18 1.01
CA LEU A 22 -12.66 -23.14 1.25
C LEU A 22 -13.18 -24.48 1.79
N GLU A 23 -12.64 -25.60 1.31
CA GLU A 23 -12.97 -26.93 1.82
C GLU A 23 -12.53 -27.11 3.28
N VAL A 24 -11.29 -26.72 3.60
CA VAL A 24 -10.76 -26.72 4.98
C VAL A 24 -11.55 -25.78 5.88
N LEU A 25 -11.97 -24.61 5.37
CA LEU A 25 -12.83 -23.68 6.11
C LEU A 25 -14.19 -24.31 6.43
N GLY A 26 -14.81 -24.99 5.45
CA GLY A 26 -16.07 -25.70 5.63
C GLY A 26 -15.96 -26.81 6.68
N GLN A 27 -14.90 -27.61 6.62
CA GLN A 27 -14.62 -28.67 7.60
C GLN A 27 -14.30 -28.13 9.00
N ALA A 28 -13.56 -27.02 9.09
CA ALA A 28 -13.25 -26.36 10.35
C ALA A 28 -14.51 -25.75 11.00
N ARG A 29 -15.39 -25.11 10.22
CA ARG A 29 -16.66 -24.58 10.74
C ARG A 29 -17.65 -25.67 11.12
N ALA A 30 -17.58 -26.83 10.47
CA ALA A 30 -18.34 -28.01 10.84
C ALA A 30 -17.78 -28.73 12.09
N GLY A 31 -16.66 -28.25 12.66
CA GLY A 31 -16.04 -28.83 13.85
C GLY A 31 -15.20 -30.09 13.59
N HIS A 32 -14.97 -30.47 12.33
CA HIS A 32 -14.18 -31.63 11.96
C HIS A 32 -12.67 -31.37 12.01
N LEU A 33 -12.25 -30.11 11.96
CA LEU A 33 -10.86 -29.67 12.03
C LEU A 33 -10.72 -28.48 12.98
N ASP A 34 -9.57 -28.38 13.63
CA ASP A 34 -9.23 -27.17 14.40
C ASP A 34 -8.84 -26.03 13.44
N GLY A 35 -9.79 -25.13 13.18
CA GLY A 35 -9.59 -24.00 12.29
C GLY A 35 -8.48 -23.04 12.73
N ALA A 36 -8.17 -22.96 14.03
CA ALA A 36 -7.10 -22.10 14.56
C ALA A 36 -5.70 -22.59 14.16
N SER A 37 -5.55 -23.89 13.91
CA SER A 37 -4.30 -24.48 13.43
C SER A 37 -4.04 -24.21 11.93
N PHE A 38 -5.10 -23.97 11.17
CA PHE A 38 -5.01 -23.76 9.71
C PHE A 38 -5.08 -22.29 9.31
N PHE A 39 -5.90 -21.47 9.98
CA PHE A 39 -6.11 -20.08 9.60
C PHE A 39 -5.62 -19.13 10.68
N ALA A 40 -4.79 -18.16 10.30
CA ALA A 40 -4.22 -17.19 11.23
C ALA A 40 -5.27 -16.25 11.86
N ASN A 41 -6.44 -16.12 11.23
CA ASN A 41 -7.55 -15.25 11.64
C ASN A 41 -8.84 -16.04 11.90
N TRP A 42 -8.71 -17.21 12.53
CA TRP A 42 -9.84 -18.13 12.78
C TRP A 42 -11.01 -17.46 13.52
N ASP A 43 -10.75 -16.57 14.48
CA ASP A 43 -11.80 -15.88 15.24
C ASP A 43 -12.69 -14.97 14.38
N VAL A 44 -12.11 -14.36 13.33
CA VAL A 44 -12.87 -13.57 12.36
C VAL A 44 -13.59 -14.50 11.38
N LEU A 45 -12.93 -15.59 10.98
CA LEU A 45 -13.44 -16.57 10.04
C LEU A 45 -14.57 -17.43 10.59
N ARG A 46 -14.67 -17.70 11.89
CA ARG A 46 -15.77 -18.50 12.46
C ARG A 46 -17.10 -17.73 12.44
N GLU A 47 -17.03 -16.41 12.60
CA GLU A 47 -18.19 -15.51 12.73
C GLU A 47 -18.60 -14.87 11.39
N ALA A 48 -17.75 -14.89 10.37
CA ALA A 48 -18.04 -14.27 9.08
C ALA A 48 -19.24 -14.91 8.36
N PRO A 49 -20.15 -14.13 7.73
CA PRO A 49 -21.18 -14.69 6.85
C PRO A 49 -20.55 -15.37 5.63
N LEU A 50 -21.07 -16.54 5.25
CA LEU A 50 -20.66 -17.28 4.06
C LEU A 50 -21.65 -17.01 2.92
N VAL A 51 -21.15 -16.58 1.76
CA VAL A 51 -21.95 -16.53 0.53
C VAL A 51 -21.36 -17.55 -0.44
N ASN A 52 -22.13 -18.57 -0.81
CA ASN A 52 -21.68 -19.69 -1.66
C ASN A 52 -20.35 -20.34 -1.19
N GLY A 53 -20.17 -20.47 0.13
CA GLY A 53 -18.95 -21.04 0.73
C GLY A 53 -17.79 -20.06 0.92
N PHE A 54 -17.90 -18.83 0.45
CA PHE A 54 -16.88 -17.78 0.62
C PHE A 54 -17.14 -16.94 1.88
N PRO A 55 -16.18 -16.82 2.81
CA PRO A 55 -16.31 -15.92 3.95
C PRO A 55 -16.23 -14.48 3.48
N ILE A 56 -17.27 -13.69 3.74
CA ILE A 56 -17.27 -12.25 3.48
C ILE A 56 -16.94 -11.53 4.78
N THR A 57 -15.88 -10.76 4.73
CA THR A 57 -15.44 -9.87 5.81
C THR A 57 -15.32 -8.46 5.21
N ILE A 58 -15.62 -7.43 6.00
CA ILE A 58 -15.65 -6.05 5.51
C ILE A 58 -14.66 -5.22 6.31
N ASN A 59 -13.69 -4.59 5.64
CA ASN A 59 -12.79 -3.65 6.29
C ASN A 59 -13.44 -2.28 6.46
N LEU A 60 -14.31 -2.16 7.47
CA LEU A 60 -15.06 -0.92 7.71
C LEU A 60 -14.15 0.30 7.91
N LEU A 61 -13.00 0.12 8.59
CA LEU A 61 -12.05 1.20 8.80
C LEU A 61 -11.45 1.70 7.49
N ALA A 62 -11.10 0.79 6.56
CA ALA A 62 -10.59 1.18 5.24
C ALA A 62 -11.65 1.96 4.45
N VAL A 63 -12.92 1.56 4.52
CA VAL A 63 -14.03 2.31 3.89
C VAL A 63 -14.14 3.71 4.48
N VAL A 64 -14.16 3.82 5.81
CA VAL A 64 -14.27 5.12 6.51
C VAL A 64 -13.12 6.05 6.10
N ILE A 65 -11.87 5.58 6.16
CA ILE A 65 -10.70 6.38 5.76
C ILE A 65 -10.79 6.79 4.29
N THR A 66 -11.21 5.87 3.41
CA THR A 66 -11.37 6.17 1.97
C THR A 66 -12.42 7.26 1.74
N VAL A 67 -13.56 7.20 2.43
CA VAL A 67 -14.61 8.22 2.34
C VAL A 67 -14.11 9.57 2.87
N LEU A 68 -13.41 9.58 4.00
CA LEU A 68 -12.85 10.81 4.59
C LEU A 68 -11.80 11.45 3.67
N VAL A 69 -10.90 10.65 3.10
CA VAL A 69 -9.89 11.13 2.14
C VAL A 69 -10.56 11.63 0.86
N THR A 70 -11.54 10.90 0.32
CA THR A 70 -12.31 11.33 -0.86
C THR A 70 -13.01 12.67 -0.60
N TYR A 71 -13.58 12.84 0.60
CA TYR A 71 -14.20 14.10 1.01
C TYR A 71 -13.19 15.25 1.12
N LEU A 72 -11.99 14.98 1.67
CA LEU A 72 -10.90 15.96 1.73
C LEU A 72 -10.45 16.40 0.33
N VAL A 73 -10.32 15.46 -0.61
CA VAL A 73 -10.00 15.77 -2.02
C VAL A 73 -11.10 16.59 -2.67
N TYR A 74 -12.37 16.29 -2.35
CA TYR A 74 -13.51 17.06 -2.85
C TYR A 74 -13.49 18.52 -2.37
N LEU A 75 -13.12 18.78 -1.11
CA LEU A 75 -13.06 20.12 -0.50
C LEU A 75 -12.01 21.01 -1.16
N GLY A 76 -10.87 20.45 -1.58
CA GLY A 76 -9.93 21.19 -2.42
C GLY A 76 -8.47 20.79 -2.32
N ILE A 77 -7.74 21.21 -3.35
CA ILE A 77 -6.34 20.86 -3.60
C ILE A 77 -5.39 21.56 -2.62
N LYS A 78 -5.62 22.83 -2.28
CA LYS A 78 -4.75 23.58 -1.36
C LYS A 78 -4.70 22.93 0.03
N GLU A 79 -5.86 22.52 0.52
CA GLU A 79 -6.01 21.83 1.80
C GLU A 79 -5.36 20.44 1.75
N SER A 80 -5.61 19.69 0.67
CA SER A 80 -4.99 18.38 0.43
C SER A 80 -3.45 18.48 0.38
N ALA A 81 -2.89 19.48 -0.29
CA ALA A 81 -1.45 19.68 -0.39
C ALA A 81 -0.81 20.00 0.98
N ARG A 82 -1.44 20.87 1.78
CA ARG A 82 -0.98 21.21 3.13
C ARG A 82 -1.06 20.00 4.06
N ALA A 83 -2.17 19.28 4.04
CA ALA A 83 -2.34 18.05 4.82
C ALA A 83 -1.27 17.00 4.42
N ASN A 84 -1.05 16.82 3.12
CA ASN A 84 -0.03 15.90 2.62
C ASN A 84 1.38 16.28 3.09
N ALA A 85 1.74 17.57 3.04
CA ALA A 85 3.06 18.03 3.49
C ALA A 85 3.31 17.70 4.97
N VAL A 86 2.32 17.94 5.84
CA VAL A 86 2.40 17.56 7.27
C VAL A 86 2.56 16.06 7.43
N MET A 87 1.74 15.26 6.73
CA MET A 87 1.81 13.80 6.82
C MET A 87 3.14 13.23 6.30
N VAL A 88 3.76 13.86 5.29
CA VAL A 88 5.09 13.48 4.78
C VAL A 88 6.17 13.73 5.83
N VAL A 89 6.14 14.87 6.52
CA VAL A 89 7.09 15.14 7.61
C VAL A 89 6.94 14.12 8.72
N VAL A 90 5.70 13.81 9.12
CA VAL A 90 5.41 12.81 10.15
C VAL A 90 5.92 11.43 9.75
N LYS A 91 5.59 10.92 8.55
CA LYS A 91 6.03 9.58 8.14
C LYS A 91 7.55 9.47 8.02
N VAL A 92 8.23 10.51 7.53
CA VAL A 92 9.71 10.53 7.46
C VAL A 92 10.31 10.55 8.86
N ALA A 93 9.80 11.39 9.76
CA ALA A 93 10.27 11.44 11.15
C ALA A 93 10.15 10.08 11.85
N ILE A 94 9.03 9.37 11.64
CA ILE A 94 8.79 8.05 12.23
C ILE A 94 9.76 7.01 11.65
N LEU A 95 9.98 6.98 10.34
CA LEU A 95 10.96 6.07 9.75
C LEU A 95 12.39 6.36 10.22
N MET A 96 12.76 7.63 10.34
CA MET A 96 14.07 8.00 10.89
C MET A 96 14.20 7.63 12.37
N ALA A 97 13.13 7.74 13.16
CA ALA A 97 13.11 7.29 14.54
C ALA A 97 13.26 5.76 14.64
N VAL A 98 12.58 5.00 13.77
CA VAL A 98 12.75 3.54 13.66
C VAL A 98 14.20 3.17 13.38
N VAL A 99 14.83 3.84 12.39
CA VAL A 99 16.24 3.60 12.08
C VAL A 99 17.15 3.97 13.25
N GLY A 100 16.97 5.16 13.84
CA GLY A 100 17.82 5.65 14.91
C GLY A 100 17.73 4.84 16.20
N ILE A 101 16.50 4.52 16.65
CA ILE A 101 16.28 3.70 17.85
C ILE A 101 16.67 2.26 17.57
N GLY A 102 16.24 1.71 16.43
CA GLY A 102 16.47 0.31 16.09
C GLY A 102 17.94 -0.04 15.87
N PHE A 103 18.76 0.92 15.44
CA PHE A 103 20.21 0.70 15.25
C PHE A 103 20.91 0.16 16.51
N ALA A 104 20.49 0.59 17.70
CA ALA A 104 21.05 0.13 18.97
C ALA A 104 20.74 -1.34 19.30
N PHE A 105 19.74 -1.93 18.64
CA PHE A 105 19.28 -3.31 18.85
C PHE A 105 19.63 -4.23 17.68
N VAL A 106 20.51 -3.79 16.77
CA VAL A 106 20.95 -4.61 15.63
C VAL A 106 21.94 -5.65 16.10
N HIS A 107 21.60 -6.92 15.86
CA HIS A 107 22.48 -8.07 16.05
C HIS A 107 22.90 -8.59 14.67
N PRO A 108 24.18 -8.43 14.24
CA PRO A 108 24.64 -8.86 12.92
C PRO A 108 24.44 -10.35 12.62
N GLU A 109 24.31 -11.17 13.66
CA GLU A 109 23.98 -12.60 13.58
C GLU A 109 22.65 -12.85 12.85
N ASN A 110 21.69 -11.93 12.95
CA ASN A 110 20.38 -12.04 12.30
C ASN A 110 20.47 -11.94 10.77
N TRP A 111 21.56 -11.37 10.23
CA TRP A 111 21.83 -11.35 8.80
C TRP A 111 22.42 -12.67 8.28
N HIS A 112 22.63 -13.68 9.13
CA HIS A 112 23.11 -14.99 8.69
C HIS A 112 21.99 -16.07 8.77
N PRO A 113 21.70 -16.77 7.66
CA PRO A 113 22.20 -16.56 6.29
C PRO A 113 21.56 -15.32 5.62
N PHE A 114 22.33 -14.56 4.83
CA PHE A 114 21.85 -13.32 4.20
C PHE A 114 20.85 -13.57 3.07
N ALA A 115 21.08 -14.62 2.28
CA ALA A 115 20.25 -15.02 1.15
C ALA A 115 19.76 -16.48 1.33
N PRO A 116 18.88 -16.76 2.31
CA PRO A 116 18.41 -18.12 2.60
C PRO A 116 17.71 -18.78 1.40
N HIS A 117 17.08 -17.98 0.55
CA HIS A 117 16.38 -18.42 -0.66
C HIS A 117 17.18 -18.17 -1.95
N GLY A 118 18.47 -17.84 -1.80
CA GLY A 118 19.37 -17.50 -2.91
C GLY A 118 18.86 -16.35 -3.77
N PHE A 119 19.38 -16.26 -4.99
CA PHE A 119 19.05 -15.19 -5.94
C PHE A 119 17.57 -15.18 -6.36
N LYS A 120 16.94 -16.37 -6.46
CA LYS A 120 15.51 -16.49 -6.79
C LYS A 120 14.63 -15.79 -5.75
N GLY A 121 14.96 -15.93 -4.46
CA GLY A 121 14.23 -15.23 -3.40
C GLY A 121 14.42 -13.71 -3.47
N ILE A 122 15.63 -13.24 -3.79
CA ILE A 122 15.92 -11.81 -3.96
C ILE A 122 15.09 -11.24 -5.11
N GLN A 123 15.04 -11.93 -6.25
CA GLN A 123 14.25 -11.50 -7.42
C GLN A 123 12.75 -11.44 -7.11
N ALA A 124 12.20 -12.44 -6.41
CA ALA A 124 10.80 -12.43 -5.99
C ALA A 124 10.51 -11.29 -5.00
N GLY A 125 11.38 -11.08 -4.01
CA GLY A 125 11.26 -9.97 -3.07
C GLY A 125 11.34 -8.60 -3.76
N ALA A 126 12.20 -8.46 -4.76
CA ALA A 126 12.32 -7.24 -5.56
C ALA A 126 11.03 -6.92 -6.33
N ALA A 127 10.35 -7.94 -6.86
CA ALA A 127 9.06 -7.76 -7.53
C ALA A 127 7.94 -7.32 -6.57
N ILE A 128 7.94 -7.80 -5.32
CA ILE A 128 6.95 -7.42 -4.30
C ILE A 128 7.23 -6.01 -3.78
N ILE A 129 8.48 -5.72 -3.39
CA ILE A 129 8.88 -4.43 -2.81
C ILE A 129 8.78 -3.28 -3.82
N PHE A 130 8.73 -3.58 -5.13
CA PHE A 130 8.44 -2.59 -6.17
C PHE A 130 7.21 -1.75 -5.85
N PHE A 131 6.19 -2.34 -5.22
CA PHE A 131 4.99 -1.63 -4.77
C PHE A 131 5.30 -0.43 -3.88
N ALA A 132 6.29 -0.54 -3.00
CA ALA A 132 6.69 0.52 -2.09
C ALA A 132 7.30 1.74 -2.81
N PHE A 133 7.77 1.56 -4.04
CA PHE A 133 8.33 2.62 -4.89
C PHE A 133 7.29 3.29 -5.80
N ILE A 134 6.08 2.75 -5.91
CA ILE A 134 5.02 3.37 -6.70
C ILE A 134 4.62 4.70 -6.04
N GLY A 135 4.43 5.74 -6.86
CA GLY A 135 3.94 7.04 -6.40
C GLY A 135 4.81 8.23 -6.78
N PHE A 136 6.06 8.02 -7.22
CA PHE A 136 6.88 9.12 -7.74
C PHE A 136 6.26 9.74 -9.01
N ASP A 137 5.57 8.93 -9.80
CA ASP A 137 4.85 9.29 -11.02
C ASP A 137 3.61 10.14 -10.71
N ALA A 138 3.02 10.02 -9.51
CA ALA A 138 1.88 10.81 -9.09
C ALA A 138 2.18 12.33 -9.08
N VAL A 139 3.44 12.73 -8.89
CA VAL A 139 3.88 14.13 -8.96
C VAL A 139 3.55 14.75 -10.32
N SER A 140 3.66 13.96 -11.40
CA SER A 140 3.38 14.42 -12.76
C SER A 140 1.90 14.77 -13.00
N THR A 141 0.99 14.17 -12.23
CA THR A 141 -0.47 14.46 -12.35
C THR A 141 -0.83 15.88 -11.94
N THR A 142 0.05 16.53 -11.17
CA THR A 142 -0.09 17.93 -10.71
C THR A 142 0.80 18.90 -11.48
N ALA A 143 1.27 18.50 -12.66
CA ALA A 143 2.11 19.34 -13.51
C ALA A 143 1.44 20.69 -13.86
N GLU A 144 0.13 20.70 -14.09
CA GLU A 144 -0.65 21.91 -14.41
C GLU A 144 -0.70 22.92 -13.24
N GLU A 145 -0.38 22.48 -12.01
CA GLU A 145 -0.40 23.30 -10.79
C GLU A 145 1.01 23.73 -10.35
N CYS A 146 2.05 23.32 -11.08
CA CYS A 146 3.43 23.66 -10.81
C CYS A 146 3.83 24.98 -11.49
N ARG A 147 4.54 25.86 -10.78
CA ARG A 147 5.00 27.15 -11.32
C ARG A 147 6.04 27.00 -12.44
N ASP A 148 6.99 26.08 -12.28
CA ASP A 148 8.01 25.73 -13.28
C ASP A 148 8.05 24.19 -13.45
N PRO A 149 7.10 23.60 -14.19
CA PRO A 149 7.00 22.16 -14.31
C PRO A 149 8.23 21.55 -15.00
N GLY A 150 8.84 22.26 -15.95
CA GLY A 150 9.98 21.77 -16.73
C GLY A 150 11.21 21.46 -15.90
N ARG A 151 11.44 22.18 -14.79
CA ARG A 151 12.56 21.92 -13.88
C ARG A 151 12.14 21.29 -12.56
N SER A 152 10.94 21.61 -12.06
CA SER A 152 10.50 21.17 -10.73
C SER A 152 10.07 19.71 -10.73
N LEU A 153 9.37 19.24 -11.77
CA LEU A 153 8.89 17.86 -11.82
C LEU A 153 10.05 16.85 -11.92
N PRO A 154 11.03 16.99 -12.85
CA PRO A 154 12.11 16.02 -12.94
C PRO A 154 12.96 15.95 -11.67
N ARG A 155 13.25 17.10 -11.06
CA ARG A 155 13.97 17.16 -9.78
C ARG A 155 13.16 16.52 -8.66
N GLY A 156 11.87 16.84 -8.54
CA GLY A 156 10.97 16.28 -7.54
C GLY A 156 10.89 14.76 -7.61
N ILE A 157 10.72 14.21 -8.81
CA ILE A 157 10.69 12.75 -9.06
C ILE A 157 12.03 12.10 -8.67
N LEU A 158 13.16 12.61 -9.15
CA LEU A 158 14.47 12.01 -8.88
C LEU A 158 14.88 12.11 -7.40
N PHE A 159 14.68 13.27 -6.77
CA PHE A 159 15.03 13.46 -5.36
C PHE A 159 14.14 12.63 -4.44
N SER A 160 12.82 12.62 -4.67
CA SER A 160 11.90 11.80 -3.86
C SER A 160 12.25 10.32 -3.97
N LEU A 161 12.49 9.80 -5.19
CA LEU A 161 12.87 8.41 -5.40
C LEU A 161 14.22 8.07 -4.73
N GLY A 162 15.22 8.93 -4.88
CA GLY A 162 16.53 8.74 -4.27
C GLY A 162 16.47 8.71 -2.74
N ILE A 163 15.78 9.68 -2.13
CA ILE A 163 15.60 9.76 -0.67
C ILE A 163 14.84 8.54 -0.15
N CYS A 164 13.74 8.15 -0.80
CA CYS A 164 12.96 6.96 -0.41
C CYS A 164 13.79 5.68 -0.50
N THR A 165 14.60 5.51 -1.55
CA THR A 165 15.50 4.35 -1.70
C THR A 165 16.45 4.23 -0.52
N VAL A 166 17.09 5.32 -0.10
CA VAL A 166 18.02 5.32 1.03
C VAL A 166 17.29 4.98 2.33
N ILE A 167 16.14 5.61 2.59
CA ILE A 167 15.36 5.35 3.81
C ILE A 167 14.91 3.88 3.85
N TYR A 168 14.40 3.34 2.75
CA TYR A 168 13.95 1.94 2.68
C TYR A 168 15.10 0.97 2.90
N ALA A 169 16.29 1.23 2.34
CA ALA A 169 17.47 0.41 2.57
C ALA A 169 17.89 0.43 4.05
N LEU A 170 17.92 1.61 4.69
CA LEU A 170 18.25 1.74 6.11
C LEU A 170 17.24 1.01 7.00
N VAL A 171 15.94 1.20 6.73
CA VAL A 171 14.87 0.50 7.48
C VAL A 171 15.01 -1.01 7.31
N ALA A 172 15.21 -1.51 6.10
CA ALA A 172 15.38 -2.95 5.85
C ALA A 172 16.58 -3.54 6.61
N LEU A 173 17.73 -2.84 6.59
CA LEU A 173 18.93 -3.26 7.33
C LEU A 173 18.69 -3.32 8.84
N VAL A 174 18.08 -2.28 9.41
CA VAL A 174 17.79 -2.23 10.85
C VAL A 174 16.77 -3.29 11.25
N VAL A 175 15.65 -3.40 10.52
CA VAL A 175 14.58 -4.36 10.80
C VAL A 175 15.08 -5.81 10.77
N THR A 176 15.82 -6.18 9.72
CA THR A 176 16.39 -7.54 9.58
C THR A 176 17.54 -7.79 10.54
N GLY A 177 18.18 -6.73 11.04
CA GLY A 177 19.21 -6.81 12.07
C GLY A 177 18.65 -6.97 13.48
N MET A 178 17.46 -6.43 13.76
CA MET A 178 16.81 -6.53 15.08
C MET A 178 16.13 -7.88 15.29
N LEU A 179 15.43 -8.41 14.29
CA LEU A 179 14.77 -9.71 14.35
C LEU A 179 15.05 -10.54 13.09
N LYS A 180 15.24 -11.85 13.29
CA LYS A 180 15.44 -12.81 12.19
C LYS A 180 14.23 -12.81 11.25
N TYR A 181 14.50 -12.85 9.94
CA TYR A 181 13.48 -12.73 8.88
C TYR A 181 12.29 -13.70 9.03
N THR A 182 12.50 -14.88 9.62
CA THR A 182 11.45 -15.88 9.86
C THR A 182 10.37 -15.41 10.82
N GLN A 183 10.71 -14.55 11.78
CA GLN A 183 9.78 -14.01 12.79
C GLN A 183 8.97 -12.82 12.28
N LEU A 184 9.43 -12.17 11.21
CA LEU A 184 8.77 -11.03 10.58
C LEU A 184 7.66 -11.47 9.61
N ALA A 185 7.77 -12.67 9.06
CA ALA A 185 6.80 -13.16 8.09
C ALA A 185 5.41 -13.36 8.72
N GLY A 186 4.35 -13.02 7.97
CA GLY A 186 2.95 -13.14 8.42
C GLY A 186 2.51 -12.10 9.46
N LYS A 187 3.34 -11.10 9.78
CA LYS A 187 2.95 -10.00 10.68
C LYS A 187 2.36 -8.83 9.90
N ALA A 188 1.17 -8.38 10.31
CA ALA A 188 0.48 -7.26 9.66
C ALA A 188 1.18 -5.90 9.87
N ASP A 189 1.80 -5.69 11.05
CA ASP A 189 2.61 -4.50 11.35
C ASP A 189 3.99 -4.93 11.87
N PRO A 190 4.93 -5.27 10.96
CA PRO A 190 6.24 -5.78 11.33
C PRO A 190 7.09 -4.73 12.06
N LEU A 191 6.94 -3.44 11.74
CA LEU A 191 7.72 -2.38 12.38
C LEU A 191 7.34 -2.23 13.85
N ALA A 192 6.05 -2.16 14.18
CA ALA A 192 5.64 -2.10 15.58
C ALA A 192 5.94 -3.40 16.32
N TYR A 193 5.78 -4.56 15.66
CA TYR A 193 6.07 -5.87 16.24
C TYR A 193 7.52 -5.98 16.75
N ILE A 194 8.49 -5.46 16.00
CA ILE A 194 9.90 -5.51 16.42
C ILE A 194 10.12 -4.75 17.75
N PHE A 195 9.47 -3.61 17.94
CA PHE A 195 9.61 -2.84 19.18
C PHE A 195 8.82 -3.44 20.35
N THR A 196 7.70 -4.14 20.10
CA THR A 196 7.01 -4.88 21.18
C THR A 196 7.84 -6.06 21.66
N GLN A 197 8.55 -6.77 20.78
CA GLN A 197 9.48 -7.84 21.17
C GLN A 197 10.65 -7.33 22.02
N ASN A 198 11.08 -6.07 21.82
CA ASN A 198 12.13 -5.43 22.60
C ASN A 198 11.61 -4.71 23.86
N HIS A 199 10.40 -5.04 24.33
CA HIS A 199 9.75 -4.42 25.51
C HIS A 199 9.50 -2.90 25.39
N MET A 200 9.47 -2.34 24.18
CA MET A 200 9.27 -0.91 23.91
C MET A 200 7.84 -0.63 23.43
N ALA A 201 6.83 -1.00 24.22
CA ALA A 201 5.42 -0.88 23.85
C ALA A 201 4.99 0.56 23.51
N GLY A 202 5.57 1.57 24.18
CA GLY A 202 5.29 2.98 23.87
C GLY A 202 5.76 3.39 22.47
N VAL A 203 6.95 2.94 22.06
CA VAL A 203 7.50 3.23 20.72
C VAL A 203 6.72 2.48 19.65
N ALA A 204 6.35 1.22 19.91
CA ALA A 204 5.50 0.45 19.02
C ALA A 204 4.15 1.14 18.77
N GLY A 205 3.50 1.68 19.82
CA GLY A 205 2.24 2.40 19.69
C GLY A 205 2.34 3.65 18.81
N VAL A 206 3.42 4.44 18.97
CA VAL A 206 3.69 5.61 18.13
C VAL A 206 3.91 5.22 16.67
N ILE A 207 4.65 4.13 16.42
CA ILE A 207 4.91 3.63 15.07
C ILE A 207 3.62 3.14 14.41
N SER A 208 2.80 2.34 15.09
CA SER A 208 1.52 1.87 14.56
C SER A 208 0.58 3.03 14.24
N PHE A 209 0.49 4.04 15.12
CA PHE A 209 -0.27 5.25 14.84
C PHE A 209 0.28 6.01 13.62
N GLY A 210 1.61 6.11 13.54
CA GLY A 210 2.33 6.66 12.39
C GLY A 210 2.02 5.95 11.07
N ALA A 211 1.92 4.62 11.10
CA ALA A 211 1.62 3.81 9.93
C ALA A 211 0.21 4.12 9.38
N VAL A 212 -0.77 4.38 10.25
CA VAL A 212 -2.11 4.82 9.83
C VAL A 212 -2.05 6.18 9.13
N ILE A 213 -1.27 7.13 9.66
CA ILE A 213 -1.06 8.44 9.02
C ILE A 213 -0.36 8.27 7.66
N ALA A 214 0.70 7.46 7.61
CA ALA A 214 1.49 7.25 6.39
C ALA A 214 0.68 6.60 5.25
N THR A 215 -0.15 5.59 5.58
CA THR A 215 -1.04 4.93 4.61
C THR A 215 -2.16 5.87 4.15
N THR A 216 -2.73 6.67 5.05
CA THR A 216 -3.72 7.71 4.71
C THR A 216 -3.12 8.77 3.78
N ALA A 217 -1.87 9.17 4.00
CA ALA A 217 -1.16 10.11 3.13
C ALA A 217 -0.94 9.56 1.73
N ALA A 218 -0.55 8.29 1.62
CA ALA A 218 -0.42 7.62 0.32
C ALA A 218 -1.76 7.58 -0.41
N LEU A 219 -2.85 7.20 0.29
CA LEU A 219 -4.20 7.18 -0.26
C LEU A 219 -4.62 8.56 -0.77
N LEU A 220 -4.35 9.63 0.00
CA LEU A 220 -4.63 11.01 -0.41
C LEU A 220 -3.97 11.35 -1.74
N VAL A 221 -2.68 11.06 -1.91
CA VAL A 221 -1.94 11.37 -3.14
C VAL A 221 -2.55 10.67 -4.35
N TYR A 222 -2.92 9.38 -4.21
CA TYR A 222 -3.56 8.64 -5.30
C TYR A 222 -4.98 9.14 -5.60
N GLN A 223 -5.75 9.49 -4.57
CA GLN A 223 -7.10 10.02 -4.72
C GLN A 223 -7.11 11.43 -5.33
N VAL A 224 -6.04 12.20 -5.14
CA VAL A 224 -5.78 13.47 -5.84
C VAL A 224 -5.44 13.19 -7.31
N GLY A 225 -4.56 12.23 -7.62
CA GLY A 225 -4.13 11.93 -8.99
C GLY A 225 -5.22 11.36 -9.89
N GLN A 226 -6.00 10.39 -9.41
CA GLN A 226 -6.96 9.64 -10.25
C GLN A 226 -8.02 10.51 -10.96
N PRO A 227 -8.71 11.45 -10.29
CA PRO A 227 -9.70 12.30 -10.96
C PRO A 227 -9.11 13.17 -12.07
N ARG A 228 -7.84 13.57 -11.96
CA ARG A 228 -7.15 14.38 -12.98
C ARG A 228 -6.85 13.56 -14.23
N ILE A 229 -6.48 12.29 -14.07
CA ILE A 229 -6.31 11.37 -15.20
C ILE A 229 -7.64 11.21 -15.94
N PHE A 230 -8.74 11.00 -15.23
CA PHE A 230 -10.08 10.92 -15.86
C PHE A 230 -10.50 12.23 -16.54
N MET A 231 -10.15 13.37 -15.96
CA MET A 231 -10.40 14.68 -16.58
C MET A 231 -9.60 14.85 -17.88
N ALA A 232 -8.31 14.47 -17.89
CA ALA A 232 -7.47 14.52 -19.08
C ALA A 232 -8.00 13.58 -20.18
N MET A 233 -8.33 12.33 -19.83
CA MET A 233 -8.93 11.37 -20.78
C MET A 233 -10.29 11.84 -21.33
N SER A 234 -11.08 12.55 -20.52
CA SER A 234 -12.35 13.14 -20.96
C SER A 234 -12.13 14.31 -21.92
N ARG A 235 -11.11 15.13 -21.69
CA ARG A 235 -10.67 16.22 -22.59
C ARG A 235 -10.19 15.67 -23.93
N ASP A 236 -9.54 14.51 -23.92
CA ASP A 236 -9.04 13.83 -25.11
C ASP A 236 -10.12 13.00 -25.85
N GLY A 237 -11.37 12.99 -25.36
CA GLY A 237 -12.50 12.28 -25.97
C GLY A 237 -12.54 10.77 -25.73
N LEU A 238 -11.62 10.23 -24.93
CA LEU A 238 -11.56 8.81 -24.58
C LEU A 238 -12.62 8.41 -23.53
N LEU A 239 -13.04 9.35 -22.68
CA LEU A 239 -14.10 9.17 -21.69
C LEU A 239 -15.23 10.18 -21.91
N GLY A 240 -16.46 9.80 -21.54
CA GLY A 240 -17.64 10.66 -21.69
C GLY A 240 -17.50 12.01 -20.96
N PRO A 241 -18.25 13.05 -21.39
CA PRO A 241 -18.11 14.42 -20.87
C PRO A 241 -18.49 14.57 -19.39
N TRP A 242 -19.08 13.53 -18.79
CA TRP A 242 -19.43 13.50 -17.38
C TRP A 242 -18.20 13.55 -16.44
N PHE A 243 -17.06 13.01 -16.88
CA PHE A 243 -15.81 12.98 -16.13
C PHE A 243 -15.08 14.33 -16.09
N GLY A 244 -15.26 15.15 -17.13
CA GLY A 244 -14.69 16.50 -17.22
C GLY A 244 -15.50 17.60 -16.52
N LYS A 245 -16.68 17.30 -15.97
CA LYS A 245 -17.52 18.30 -15.29
C LYS A 245 -16.91 18.71 -13.94
N LEU A 246 -16.59 20.00 -13.82
CA LEU A 246 -16.06 20.62 -12.61
C LEU A 246 -17.20 21.11 -11.70
N SER A 247 -17.01 20.99 -10.38
CA SER A 247 -17.91 21.56 -9.39
C SER A 247 -17.85 23.09 -9.38
N ALA A 248 -19.01 23.76 -9.38
CA ALA A 248 -19.11 25.21 -9.41
C ALA A 248 -18.48 25.91 -8.19
N LYS A 249 -18.46 25.24 -7.03
CA LYS A 249 -17.98 25.83 -5.76
C LYS A 249 -16.49 25.64 -5.52
N HIS A 250 -15.97 24.43 -5.74
CA HIS A 250 -14.59 24.08 -5.39
C HIS A 250 -13.67 23.92 -6.62
N ARG A 251 -14.22 24.00 -7.84
CA ARG A 251 -13.51 23.76 -9.12
C ARG A 251 -12.74 22.43 -9.14
N THR A 252 -13.19 21.46 -8.36
CA THR A 252 -12.70 20.08 -8.35
C THR A 252 -13.55 19.20 -9.26
N PRO A 253 -12.98 18.16 -9.88
CA PRO A 253 -13.73 17.21 -10.70
C PRO A 253 -14.58 16.30 -9.82
N SER A 254 -15.73 16.81 -9.36
CA SER A 254 -16.57 16.18 -8.34
C SER A 254 -17.06 14.79 -8.72
N ASN A 255 -17.44 14.61 -9.98
CA ASN A 255 -18.00 13.36 -10.49
C ASN A 255 -16.93 12.27 -10.54
N ALA A 256 -15.74 12.61 -11.06
CA ALA A 256 -14.60 11.71 -11.09
C ALA A 256 -14.10 11.40 -9.66
N THR A 257 -14.11 12.38 -8.75
CA THR A 257 -13.72 12.18 -7.34
C THR A 257 -14.69 11.23 -6.62
N PHE A 258 -16.00 11.39 -6.82
CA PHE A 258 -16.99 10.49 -6.25
C PHE A 258 -16.84 9.06 -6.80
N LEU A 259 -16.73 8.91 -8.12
CA LEU A 259 -16.59 7.59 -8.73
C LEU A 259 -15.31 6.90 -8.28
N THR A 260 -14.19 7.60 -8.26
CA THR A 260 -12.90 7.05 -7.79
C THR A 260 -12.98 6.65 -6.32
N GLY A 261 -13.63 7.45 -5.47
CA GLY A 261 -13.84 7.08 -4.06
C GLY A 261 -14.65 5.78 -3.90
N VAL A 262 -15.71 5.60 -4.69
CA VAL A 262 -16.52 4.35 -4.69
C VAL A 262 -15.70 3.18 -5.23
N LEU A 263 -14.97 3.38 -6.34
CA LEU A 263 -14.14 2.36 -6.97
C LEU A 263 -12.93 1.95 -6.13
N VAL A 264 -12.50 2.79 -5.18
CA VAL A 264 -11.45 2.44 -4.20
C VAL A 264 -12.06 1.81 -2.95
N ALA A 265 -13.17 2.35 -2.44
CA ALA A 265 -13.80 1.89 -1.21
C ALA A 265 -14.32 0.45 -1.32
N VAL A 266 -14.91 0.05 -2.46
CA VAL A 266 -15.46 -1.31 -2.63
C VAL A 266 -14.34 -2.36 -2.63
N PRO A 267 -13.27 -2.24 -3.44
CA PRO A 267 -12.13 -3.14 -3.36
C PRO A 267 -11.42 -3.08 -2.01
N ALA A 268 -11.21 -1.90 -1.42
CA ALA A 268 -10.56 -1.79 -0.10
C ALA A 268 -11.38 -2.47 1.03
N ALA A 269 -12.69 -2.58 0.84
CA ALA A 269 -13.59 -3.28 1.76
C ALA A 269 -13.56 -4.80 1.62
N LEU A 270 -13.16 -5.35 0.45
CA LEU A 270 -13.43 -6.74 0.07
C LEU A 270 -12.22 -7.53 -0.45
N LEU A 271 -11.17 -6.87 -0.95
CA LEU A 271 -10.00 -7.52 -1.57
C LEU A 271 -8.81 -7.64 -0.60
N ASN A 272 -7.91 -8.59 -0.91
CA ASN A 272 -6.68 -8.81 -0.16
C ASN A 272 -5.62 -7.79 -0.58
N ILE A 273 -4.89 -7.23 0.38
CA ILE A 273 -3.71 -6.42 0.08
C ILE A 273 -2.69 -7.15 -0.80
N ASP A 274 -2.44 -8.45 -0.57
CA ASP A 274 -1.44 -9.22 -1.33
C ASP A 274 -1.81 -9.29 -2.82
N GLU A 275 -3.06 -9.67 -3.12
CA GLU A 275 -3.59 -9.75 -4.49
C GLU A 275 -3.61 -8.38 -5.17
N VAL A 276 -3.99 -7.34 -4.42
CA VAL A 276 -4.05 -5.95 -4.93
C VAL A 276 -2.65 -5.44 -5.22
N VAL A 277 -1.67 -5.73 -4.36
CA VAL A 277 -0.26 -5.38 -4.56
C VAL A 277 0.30 -6.06 -5.80
N GLU A 278 0.07 -7.37 -5.97
CA GLU A 278 0.52 -8.11 -7.15
C GLU A 278 -0.11 -7.55 -8.45
N LEU A 279 -1.42 -7.32 -8.46
CA LEU A 279 -2.13 -6.75 -9.61
C LEU A 279 -1.62 -5.34 -9.95
N THR A 280 -1.40 -4.51 -8.92
CA THR A 280 -0.87 -3.15 -9.08
C THR A 280 0.54 -3.19 -9.65
N ASN A 281 1.41 -4.07 -9.15
CA ASN A 281 2.78 -4.21 -9.63
C ASN A 281 2.82 -4.62 -11.11
N ILE A 282 2.00 -5.58 -11.53
CA ILE A 282 1.90 -6.00 -12.94
C ILE A 282 1.50 -4.81 -13.82
N GLY A 283 0.44 -4.09 -13.44
CA GLY A 283 -0.06 -2.94 -14.20
C GLY A 283 0.96 -1.79 -14.31
N THR A 284 1.60 -1.44 -13.19
CA THR A 284 2.58 -0.35 -13.15
C THR A 284 3.88 -0.71 -13.88
N LEU A 285 4.37 -1.95 -13.76
CA LEU A 285 5.54 -2.41 -14.53
C LEU A 285 5.28 -2.40 -16.03
N PHE A 286 4.08 -2.80 -16.46
CA PHE A 286 3.68 -2.71 -17.86
C PHE A 286 3.67 -1.24 -18.33
N ALA A 287 3.05 -0.34 -17.56
CA ALA A 287 3.03 1.09 -17.87
C ALA A 287 4.45 1.68 -17.96
N PHE A 288 5.35 1.34 -17.04
CA PHE A 288 6.74 1.83 -17.06
C PHE A 288 7.51 1.28 -18.26
N SER A 289 7.29 0.02 -18.64
CA SER A 289 7.88 -0.56 -19.85
C SER A 289 7.46 0.19 -21.10
N VAL A 290 6.17 0.54 -21.21
CA VAL A 290 5.64 1.37 -22.32
C VAL A 290 6.25 2.76 -22.31
N VAL A 291 6.39 3.42 -21.15
CA VAL A 291 7.01 4.74 -21.04
C VAL A 291 8.48 4.71 -21.48
N CYS A 292 9.26 3.72 -21.02
CA CYS A 292 10.64 3.53 -21.44
C CYS A 292 10.75 3.31 -22.96
N GLY A 293 9.87 2.48 -23.53
CA GLY A 293 9.76 2.29 -24.97
C GLY A 293 9.44 3.57 -25.73
N ALA A 294 8.48 4.34 -25.24
CA ALA A 294 8.06 5.61 -25.83
C ALA A 294 9.20 6.64 -25.84
N VAL A 295 10.00 6.73 -24.76
CA VAL A 295 11.17 7.61 -24.70
C VAL A 295 12.22 7.23 -25.74
N MET A 296 12.47 5.93 -25.96
CA MET A 296 13.38 5.50 -27.03
C MET A 296 12.87 5.92 -28.41
N ILE A 297 11.58 5.73 -28.69
CA ILE A 297 10.96 6.12 -29.97
C ILE A 297 11.01 7.64 -30.17
N LEU A 298 10.72 8.43 -29.12
CA LEU A 298 10.79 9.89 -29.15
C LEU A 298 12.21 10.45 -29.33
N ARG A 299 13.25 9.64 -29.10
CA ARG A 299 14.64 10.02 -29.41
C ARG A 299 15.04 9.68 -30.84
N LEU A 300 14.34 8.73 -31.47
CA LEU A 300 14.60 8.29 -32.85
C LEU A 300 13.85 9.13 -33.89
N ARG A 301 12.76 9.77 -33.49
CA ARG A 301 11.97 10.71 -34.31
C ARG A 301 12.32 12.14 -33.96
#